data_AF-A0A2E9SUF7-F1
#
_entry.id   AF-A0A2E9SUF7-F1
#
_cell.length_a   1.000
_cell.length_b   1.000
_cell.length_c   1.000
_cell.angle_alpha   90.00
_cell.angle_beta   90.00
_cell.angle_gamma   90.00
#
_symmetry.space_group_name_H-M   'P 1'
#
loop_
_entity.id
_entity.type
_entity.pdbx_description
1 polymer ?
#
loop_
_entity_poly.entity_id
_entity_poly.type
_entity_poly.pdbx_seq_one_letter_code
_entity_poly.pdbx_strand_id
1 'polypeptide(L)'
;MAPTQPRIPNPAGTERNQVDTLPTRPFHIASNWLLWAHVEFAFWRHFLVNHLLLPIAAVLLTGLAACSTPEVPEQVERPANELYDEALQLAQGGAPDKAAPKFEEVERQHPYSDLAVRSQIMAAWAFYQSNDYLRAVASLERFIELNPADTLVEYALYLRALSYYEQIVNVERDAEMTLLALNALEDLLRRFPNGEYGRDAQLKADLARSHLAGKEMAVGRFYTERGYHAAALRRFENVLRDYQNTNQVPEALYRMVEVYLALGLVDEADRVGAVAVYNYSDSFWTKELLALAEDPSRELPKGMFRRAIESVAGLFDRE
;
A
#
# COMPACT_ATOMS: atom_id res chain seq x y z
N MET A 1 45.21 8.37 42.88
CA MET A 1 45.87 9.47 42.15
C MET A 1 45.45 9.36 40.70
N ALA A 2 44.58 10.26 40.23
CA ALA A 2 44.11 10.34 38.84
C ALA A 2 44.76 11.56 38.16
N PRO A 3 44.59 11.78 36.84
CA PRO A 3 45.63 11.66 35.82
C PRO A 3 46.11 13.02 35.25
N THR A 4 47.22 13.06 34.52
CA THR A 4 47.69 14.27 33.80
C THR A 4 47.92 13.99 32.32
N GLN A 5 47.09 14.62 31.47
CA GLN A 5 47.31 14.73 30.03
C GLN A 5 48.20 15.95 29.69
N PRO A 6 48.99 15.91 28.59
CA PRO A 6 49.82 17.04 28.18
C PRO A 6 49.09 18.05 27.26
N ARG A 7 49.39 19.34 27.49
CA ARG A 7 48.91 20.53 26.75
C ARG A 7 49.64 20.73 25.42
N ILE A 8 48.90 21.21 24.40
CA ILE A 8 49.40 21.73 23.12
C ILE A 8 49.64 23.25 23.24
N PRO A 9 50.71 23.82 22.64
CA PRO A 9 51.03 25.24 22.75
C PRO A 9 50.39 26.12 21.66
N ASN A 10 50.18 27.40 22.01
CA ASN A 10 49.67 28.49 21.18
C ASN A 10 50.83 29.32 20.60
N PRO A 11 50.79 29.77 19.33
CA PRO A 11 51.64 30.87 18.86
C PRO A 11 50.82 32.14 18.59
N ALA A 12 51.23 33.23 19.23
CA ALA A 12 50.87 34.60 18.90
C ALA A 12 52.01 35.27 18.11
N GLY A 13 51.65 36.15 17.16
CA GLY A 13 52.55 37.15 16.55
C GLY A 13 52.21 37.44 15.07
N THR A 14 51.32 38.38 14.78
CA THR A 14 51.60 39.78 14.32
C THR A 14 52.19 39.94 12.93
N GLU A 15 51.37 40.43 11.99
CA GLU A 15 51.76 41.47 11.03
C GLU A 15 50.53 42.30 10.61
N ARG A 16 50.72 43.61 10.46
CA ARG A 16 49.69 44.66 10.40
C ARG A 16 50.01 45.57 9.20
N ASN A 17 48.95 46.14 8.59
CA ASN A 17 48.88 47.35 7.74
C ASN A 17 48.91 47.16 6.21
N GLN A 18 47.79 47.51 5.55
CA GLN A 18 47.72 48.71 4.69
C GLN A 18 46.25 49.09 4.44
N VAL A 19 45.88 50.32 4.79
CA VAL A 19 44.57 50.93 4.54
C VAL A 19 44.82 52.11 3.62
N ASP A 20 44.29 52.03 2.39
CA ASP A 20 44.44 53.09 1.38
C ASP A 20 43.54 54.29 1.72
N THR A 21 44.17 55.47 1.82
CA THR A 21 43.50 56.77 1.94
C THR A 21 43.33 57.42 0.57
N LEU A 22 42.10 57.80 0.20
CA LEU A 22 41.80 58.65 -0.95
C LEU A 22 41.69 60.14 -0.54
N PRO A 23 41.98 61.10 -1.45
CA PRO A 23 42.17 62.50 -1.12
C PRO A 23 40.86 63.31 -1.09
N THR A 24 40.79 64.29 -0.18
CA THR A 24 39.71 65.27 -0.08
C THR A 24 39.97 66.51 -0.96
N ARG A 25 38.97 66.96 -1.72
CA ARG A 25 38.80 68.35 -2.16
C ARG A 25 37.33 68.77 -2.04
N PRO A 26 37.01 69.99 -1.57
CA PRO A 26 35.64 70.47 -1.51
C PRO A 26 35.28 71.33 -2.74
N PHE A 27 34.04 71.24 -3.21
CA PHE A 27 33.39 72.29 -4.01
C PHE A 27 31.90 72.32 -3.70
N HIS A 28 31.44 73.48 -3.23
CA HIS A 28 30.04 73.85 -3.06
C HIS A 28 29.41 74.21 -4.41
N ILE A 29 28.25 73.65 -4.76
CA ILE A 29 27.20 74.35 -5.52
C ILE A 29 25.82 73.89 -5.03
N ALA A 30 24.97 74.88 -4.77
CA ALA A 30 23.67 74.78 -4.13
C ALA A 30 22.51 74.56 -5.13
N SER A 31 21.36 74.18 -4.54
CA SER A 31 20.00 74.62 -4.88
C SER A 31 19.42 74.31 -6.26
N ASN A 32 18.77 73.13 -6.40
CA ASN A 32 17.47 73.03 -7.08
C ASN A 32 16.62 71.76 -6.77
N TRP A 33 16.90 71.03 -5.68
CA TRP A 33 16.31 69.70 -5.46
C TRP A 33 14.89 69.67 -4.85
N LEU A 34 14.38 70.78 -4.32
CA LEU A 34 13.10 70.77 -3.59
C LEU A 34 11.85 70.95 -4.48
N LEU A 35 12.00 71.48 -5.70
CA LEU A 35 10.87 71.69 -6.61
C LEU A 35 10.52 70.44 -7.45
N TRP A 36 11.43 69.47 -7.59
CA TRP A 36 11.16 68.21 -8.31
C TRP A 36 10.48 67.12 -7.45
N ALA A 37 10.64 67.17 -6.12
CA ALA A 37 10.11 66.13 -5.22
C ALA A 37 8.58 66.19 -5.01
N HIS A 38 7.94 67.34 -5.24
CA HIS A 38 6.52 67.52 -4.92
C HIS A 38 5.58 67.00 -6.03
N VAL A 39 6.05 66.94 -7.28
CA VAL A 39 5.23 66.50 -8.43
C VAL A 39 5.19 64.97 -8.54
N GLU A 40 6.30 64.28 -8.25
CA GLU A 40 6.35 62.82 -8.30
C GLU A 40 5.58 62.14 -7.15
N PHE A 41 5.57 62.74 -5.95
CA PHE A 41 4.91 62.16 -4.79
C PHE A 41 3.37 62.15 -4.92
N ALA A 42 2.79 63.16 -5.56
CA ALA A 42 1.36 63.23 -5.82
C ALA A 42 0.91 62.23 -6.89
N PHE A 43 1.74 62.04 -7.93
CA PHE A 43 1.49 61.07 -9.00
C PHE A 43 1.55 59.63 -8.48
N TRP A 44 2.57 59.30 -7.68
CA TRP A 44 2.70 57.97 -7.07
C TRP A 44 1.58 57.66 -6.08
N ARG A 45 1.13 58.64 -5.27
CA ARG A 45 0.02 58.45 -4.33
C ARG A 45 -1.32 58.21 -5.05
N HIS A 46 -1.60 58.92 -6.15
CA HIS A 46 -2.82 58.71 -6.92
C HIS A 46 -2.79 57.38 -7.68
N PHE A 47 -1.64 57.01 -8.23
CA PHE A 47 -1.44 55.75 -8.95
C PHE A 47 -1.54 54.52 -8.02
N LEU A 48 -0.91 54.55 -6.83
CA LEU A 48 -0.97 53.44 -5.86
C LEU A 48 -2.39 53.23 -5.30
N VAL A 49 -3.10 54.31 -4.99
CA VAL A 49 -4.44 54.22 -4.37
C VAL A 49 -5.49 53.78 -5.39
N ASN A 50 -5.47 54.31 -6.62
CA ASN A 50 -6.49 53.98 -7.62
C ASN A 50 -6.23 52.69 -8.40
N HIS A 51 -4.97 52.29 -8.65
CA HIS A 51 -4.67 51.12 -9.47
C HIS A 51 -4.27 49.87 -8.67
N LEU A 52 -3.92 50.00 -7.38
CA LEU A 52 -3.47 48.87 -6.56
C LEU A 52 -4.45 48.55 -5.42
N LEU A 53 -5.01 49.55 -4.72
CA LEU A 53 -5.91 49.30 -3.57
C LEU A 53 -7.39 49.06 -3.97
N LEU A 54 -7.89 49.77 -4.98
CA LEU A 54 -9.27 49.63 -5.48
C LEU A 54 -9.61 48.23 -6.06
N PRO A 55 -8.76 47.59 -6.89
CA PRO A 55 -9.07 46.24 -7.38
C PRO A 55 -8.94 45.17 -6.29
N ILE A 56 -8.06 45.34 -5.30
CA ILE A 56 -7.93 44.43 -4.16
C ILE A 56 -9.20 44.48 -3.29
N ALA A 57 -9.73 45.67 -3.01
CA ALA A 57 -10.99 45.83 -2.28
C ALA A 57 -12.19 45.23 -3.04
N ALA A 58 -12.22 45.35 -4.37
CA ALA A 58 -13.28 44.76 -5.20
C ALA A 58 -13.22 43.22 -5.20
N VAL A 59 -12.02 42.62 -5.24
CA VAL A 59 -11.82 41.17 -5.12
C VAL A 59 -12.15 40.67 -3.71
N LEU A 60 -11.87 41.47 -2.67
CA LEU A 60 -12.25 41.14 -1.30
C LEU A 60 -13.79 41.15 -1.11
N LEU A 61 -14.48 42.10 -1.76
CA LEU A 61 -15.95 42.18 -1.71
C LEU A 61 -16.63 41.05 -2.50
N THR A 62 -16.07 40.61 -3.63
CA THR A 62 -16.64 39.47 -4.38
C THR A 62 -16.35 38.12 -3.71
N GLY A 63 -15.27 38.01 -2.93
CA GLY A 63 -14.98 36.83 -2.11
C GLY A 63 -16.01 36.59 -0.99
N LEU A 64 -16.60 37.66 -0.44
CA LEU A 64 -17.61 37.56 0.63
C LEU A 64 -18.99 37.12 0.11
N ALA A 65 -19.29 37.33 -1.17
CA ALA A 65 -20.53 36.85 -1.80
C ALA A 65 -20.49 35.35 -2.18
N ALA A 66 -19.30 34.72 -2.14
CA ALA A 66 -19.12 33.30 -2.46
C ALA A 66 -19.35 32.37 -1.25
N CYS A 67 -19.56 32.92 -0.06
CA CYS A 67 -20.01 32.16 1.12
C CYS A 67 -21.54 32.09 1.16
N SER A 68 -22.18 31.48 0.16
CA SER A 68 -23.53 30.96 0.38
C SER A 68 -23.39 29.64 1.14
N THR A 69 -23.76 29.67 2.42
CA THR A 69 -23.92 28.46 3.24
C THR A 69 -24.75 27.45 2.46
N PRO A 70 -24.26 26.23 2.19
CA PRO A 70 -25.12 25.19 1.64
C PRO A 70 -26.26 24.99 2.64
N GLU A 71 -27.49 25.12 2.15
CA GLU A 71 -28.71 24.84 2.91
C GLU A 71 -28.65 23.35 3.26
N VAL A 72 -28.21 23.04 4.48
CA VAL A 72 -28.20 21.67 5.01
C VAL A 72 -29.67 21.28 5.10
N PRO A 73 -30.15 20.30 4.30
CA PRO A 73 -31.55 19.91 4.36
C PRO A 73 -31.88 19.55 5.81
N GLU A 74 -32.92 20.17 6.34
CA GLU A 74 -33.41 19.91 7.69
C GLU A 74 -33.66 18.40 7.81
N GLN A 75 -32.87 17.73 8.64
CA GLN A 75 -32.97 16.29 8.82
C GLN A 75 -34.24 16.00 9.63
N VAL A 76 -35.32 15.69 8.91
CA VAL A 76 -36.56 15.23 9.50
C VAL A 76 -36.33 13.84 10.08
N GLU A 77 -36.53 13.70 11.39
CA GLU A 77 -36.53 12.40 12.06
C GLU A 77 -37.62 11.52 11.45
N ARG A 78 -37.23 10.34 10.98
CA ARG A 78 -38.14 9.36 10.35
C ARG A 78 -38.09 8.05 11.11
N PRO A 79 -39.17 7.25 11.14
CA PRO A 79 -39.16 5.95 11.79
C PRO A 79 -38.03 5.04 11.27
N ALA A 80 -37.37 4.31 12.18
CA ALA A 80 -36.22 3.45 11.85
C ALA A 80 -36.54 2.41 10.77
N ASN A 81 -37.75 1.82 10.81
CA ASN A 81 -38.23 0.87 9.82
C ASN A 81 -38.35 1.49 8.43
N GLU A 82 -38.90 2.71 8.32
CA GLU A 82 -39.02 3.39 7.02
C GLU A 82 -37.66 3.71 6.40
N LEU A 83 -36.70 4.15 7.21
CA LEU A 83 -35.33 4.41 6.76
C LEU A 83 -34.62 3.12 6.31
N TYR A 84 -34.76 2.06 7.10
CA TYR A 84 -34.18 0.75 6.78
C TYR A 84 -34.78 0.16 5.51
N ASP A 85 -36.11 0.22 5.36
CA ASP A 85 -36.80 -0.31 4.19
C ASP A 85 -36.45 0.47 2.91
N GLU A 86 -36.29 1.79 2.99
CA GLU A 86 -35.78 2.61 1.88
C GLU A 86 -34.35 2.20 1.49
N ALA A 87 -33.46 2.04 2.48
CA ALA A 87 -32.09 1.59 2.23
C ALA A 87 -32.07 0.20 1.58
N LEU A 88 -32.92 -0.71 2.05
CA LEU A 88 -33.05 -2.06 1.51
C LEU A 88 -33.59 -2.05 0.08
N GLN A 89 -34.56 -1.21 -0.24
CA GLN A 89 -35.08 -1.05 -1.61
C GLN A 89 -34.00 -0.56 -2.57
N LEU A 90 -33.16 0.40 -2.14
CA LEU A 90 -32.02 0.88 -2.94
C LEU A 90 -30.99 -0.22 -3.17
N ALA A 91 -30.68 -0.99 -2.13
CA ALA A 91 -29.78 -2.14 -2.21
C ALA A 91 -30.30 -3.21 -3.19
N GLN A 92 -31.56 -3.61 -3.05
CA GLN A 92 -32.21 -4.59 -3.93
C GLN A 92 -32.40 -4.06 -5.36
N GLY A 93 -32.57 -2.75 -5.52
CA GLY A 93 -32.65 -2.06 -6.80
C GLY A 93 -31.31 -1.92 -7.53
N GLY A 94 -30.20 -2.44 -6.97
CA GLY A 94 -28.89 -2.40 -7.59
C GLY A 94 -28.15 -1.07 -7.43
N ALA A 95 -28.53 -0.25 -6.45
CA ALA A 95 -27.87 1.02 -6.11
C ALA A 95 -27.24 0.96 -4.70
N PRO A 96 -26.23 0.10 -4.47
CA PRO A 96 -25.60 -0.07 -3.16
C PRO A 96 -24.86 1.19 -2.69
N ASP A 97 -24.33 1.99 -3.62
CA ASP A 97 -23.70 3.28 -3.38
C ASP A 97 -24.65 4.28 -2.70
N LYS A 98 -25.94 4.24 -3.04
CA LYS A 98 -26.99 5.06 -2.44
C LYS A 98 -27.61 4.42 -1.20
N ALA A 99 -27.58 3.10 -1.10
CA ALA A 99 -28.11 2.36 0.04
C ALA A 99 -27.23 2.55 1.29
N ALA A 100 -25.90 2.53 1.14
CA ALA A 100 -24.96 2.64 2.25
C ALA A 100 -25.22 3.87 3.17
N PRO A 101 -25.30 5.12 2.67
CA PRO A 101 -25.58 6.27 3.52
C PRO A 101 -26.99 6.23 4.15
N LYS A 102 -27.94 5.52 3.54
CA LYS A 102 -29.29 5.34 4.11
C LYS A 102 -29.29 4.35 5.27
N PHE A 103 -28.45 3.31 5.22
CA PHE A 103 -28.23 2.45 6.37
C PHE A 103 -27.49 3.18 7.49
N GLU A 104 -26.46 3.97 7.19
CA GLU A 104 -25.78 4.81 8.20
C GLU A 104 -26.74 5.80 8.87
N GLU A 105 -27.70 6.34 8.12
CA GLU A 105 -28.73 7.24 8.63
C GLU A 105 -29.64 6.56 9.68
N VAL A 106 -29.92 5.26 9.55
CA VAL A 106 -30.67 4.50 10.57
C VAL A 106 -29.91 4.48 11.89
N GLU A 107 -28.60 4.18 11.86
CA GLU A 107 -27.76 4.21 13.06
C GLU A 107 -27.69 5.61 13.66
N ARG A 108 -27.54 6.64 12.81
CA ARG A 108 -27.41 8.03 13.24
C ARG A 108 -28.68 8.55 13.94
N GLN A 109 -29.86 8.26 13.39
CA GLN A 109 -31.14 8.70 13.95
C GLN A 109 -31.63 7.81 15.09
N HIS A 110 -31.37 6.49 15.02
CA HIS A 110 -31.90 5.50 15.96
C HIS A 110 -30.83 4.56 16.55
N PRO A 111 -29.80 5.06 17.26
CA PRO A 111 -28.63 4.26 17.67
C PRO A 111 -28.95 3.02 18.53
N TYR A 112 -30.07 3.06 19.27
CA TYR A 112 -30.48 2.00 20.19
C TYR A 112 -31.56 1.07 19.62
N SER A 113 -31.93 1.24 18.35
CA SER A 113 -32.91 0.36 17.71
C SER A 113 -32.30 -0.99 17.35
N ASP A 114 -33.11 -2.05 17.36
CA ASP A 114 -32.69 -3.38 16.88
C ASP A 114 -32.20 -3.35 15.41
N LEU A 115 -32.67 -2.36 14.65
CA LEU A 115 -32.26 -2.14 13.26
C LEU A 115 -30.90 -1.42 13.15
N ALA A 116 -30.41 -0.73 14.17
CA ALA A 116 -29.13 -0.02 14.10
C ALA A 116 -27.95 -0.99 13.87
N VAL A 117 -27.90 -2.06 14.65
CA VAL A 117 -26.86 -3.10 14.55
C VAL A 117 -26.90 -3.78 13.18
N ARG A 118 -28.11 -4.08 12.67
CA ARG A 118 -28.29 -4.65 11.32
C ARG A 118 -27.87 -3.66 10.24
N SER A 119 -28.20 -2.38 10.39
CA SER A 119 -27.84 -1.33 9.46
C SER A 119 -26.33 -1.13 9.35
N GLN A 120 -25.57 -1.26 10.44
CA GLN A 120 -24.10 -1.18 10.38
C GLN A 120 -23.50 -2.22 9.41
N ILE A 121 -23.95 -3.47 9.50
CA ILE A 121 -23.52 -4.54 8.58
C ILE A 121 -24.02 -4.31 7.16
N MET A 122 -25.28 -3.90 7.00
CA MET A 122 -25.86 -3.62 5.68
C MET A 122 -25.17 -2.44 4.99
N ALA A 123 -24.76 -1.41 5.73
CA ALA A 123 -23.97 -0.30 5.22
C ALA A 123 -22.60 -0.78 4.75
N ALA A 124 -21.90 -1.58 5.56
CA ALA A 124 -20.63 -2.18 5.19
C ALA A 124 -20.73 -3.08 3.94
N TRP A 125 -21.76 -3.92 3.86
CA TRP A 125 -22.04 -4.73 2.69
C TRP A 125 -22.32 -3.87 1.45
N ALA A 126 -23.08 -2.80 1.59
CA ALA A 126 -23.35 -1.88 0.50
C ALA A 126 -22.07 -1.16 0.02
N PHE A 127 -21.17 -0.77 0.94
CA PHE A 127 -19.85 -0.25 0.59
C PHE A 127 -19.03 -1.28 -0.18
N TYR A 128 -18.94 -2.52 0.31
CA TYR A 128 -18.28 -3.63 -0.38
C TYR A 128 -18.84 -3.83 -1.79
N GLN A 129 -20.17 -3.87 -1.93
CA GLN A 129 -20.84 -4.09 -3.21
C GLN A 129 -20.62 -2.93 -4.21
N SER A 130 -20.36 -1.73 -3.71
CA SER A 130 -19.96 -0.55 -4.49
C SER A 130 -18.45 -0.47 -4.77
N ASN A 131 -17.66 -1.48 -4.38
CA ASN A 131 -16.19 -1.52 -4.42
C ASN A 131 -15.50 -0.47 -3.53
N ASP A 132 -16.21 0.13 -2.58
CA ASP A 132 -15.62 1.03 -1.59
C ASP A 132 -15.12 0.24 -0.37
N TYR A 133 -14.05 -0.52 -0.62
CA TYR A 133 -13.50 -1.44 0.38
C TYR A 133 -12.95 -0.73 1.61
N LEU A 134 -12.45 0.51 1.46
CA LEU A 134 -11.91 1.29 2.58
C LEU A 134 -13.01 1.62 3.59
N ARG A 135 -14.16 2.14 3.12
CA ARG A 135 -15.30 2.39 4.01
C ARG A 135 -15.92 1.10 4.52
N ALA A 136 -15.99 0.05 3.70
CA ALA A 136 -16.47 -1.25 4.15
C ALA A 136 -15.66 -1.78 5.34
N VAL A 137 -14.33 -1.82 5.22
CA VAL A 137 -13.42 -2.26 6.30
C VAL A 137 -13.60 -1.42 7.55
N ALA A 138 -13.59 -0.09 7.44
CA ALA A 138 -13.73 0.80 8.60
C ALA A 138 -15.07 0.59 9.34
N SER A 139 -16.16 0.41 8.61
CA SER A 139 -17.47 0.12 9.20
C SER A 139 -17.54 -1.26 9.86
N LEU A 140 -16.88 -2.27 9.26
CA LEU A 140 -16.83 -3.63 9.81
C LEU A 140 -15.98 -3.72 11.07
N GLU A 141 -14.83 -3.06 11.10
CA GLU A 141 -13.98 -2.99 12.29
C GLU A 141 -14.73 -2.35 13.45
N ARG A 142 -15.40 -1.21 13.20
CA ARG A 142 -16.27 -0.57 14.19
C ARG A 142 -17.37 -1.51 14.68
N PHE A 143 -18.05 -2.22 13.77
CA PHE A 143 -19.08 -3.18 14.15
C PHE A 143 -18.53 -4.27 15.07
N ILE A 144 -17.39 -4.87 14.73
CA ILE A 144 -16.76 -5.95 15.50
C ILE A 144 -16.33 -5.46 16.89
N GLU A 145 -15.81 -4.23 16.97
CA GLU A 145 -15.39 -3.61 18.23
C GLU A 145 -16.58 -3.29 19.16
N LEU A 146 -17.66 -2.75 18.60
CA LEU A 146 -18.84 -2.35 19.38
C LEU A 146 -19.73 -3.54 19.75
N ASN A 147 -19.78 -4.58 18.91
CA ASN A 147 -20.73 -5.69 19.04
C ASN A 147 -20.04 -7.07 19.02
N PRO A 148 -19.04 -7.35 19.89
CA PRO A 148 -18.21 -8.56 19.79
C PRO A 148 -18.96 -9.89 20.02
N ALA A 149 -20.15 -9.84 20.64
CA ALA A 149 -20.99 -11.00 20.95
C ALA A 149 -22.17 -11.17 19.96
N ASP A 150 -22.29 -10.31 18.95
CA ASP A 150 -23.38 -10.40 17.99
C ASP A 150 -23.23 -11.61 17.04
N THR A 151 -24.36 -12.18 16.62
CA THR A 151 -24.39 -13.31 15.68
C THR A 151 -23.79 -13.00 14.31
N LEU A 152 -23.79 -11.73 13.90
CA LEU A 152 -23.25 -11.28 12.62
C LEU A 152 -21.74 -11.03 12.64
N VAL A 153 -21.06 -11.21 13.78
CA VAL A 153 -19.61 -11.02 13.88
C VAL A 153 -18.84 -11.94 12.94
N GLU A 154 -19.27 -13.20 12.77
CA GLU A 154 -18.65 -14.12 11.81
C GLU A 154 -18.72 -13.56 10.39
N TYR A 155 -19.91 -13.10 9.97
CA TYR A 155 -20.12 -12.49 8.66
C TYR A 155 -19.30 -11.19 8.51
N ALA A 156 -19.20 -10.38 9.55
CA ALA A 156 -18.45 -9.13 9.53
C ALA A 156 -16.94 -9.39 9.31
N LEU A 157 -16.37 -10.37 10.02
CA LEU A 157 -14.98 -10.79 9.83
C LEU A 157 -14.73 -11.31 8.41
N TYR A 158 -15.67 -12.10 7.89
CA TYR A 158 -15.59 -12.63 6.54
C TYR A 158 -15.64 -11.52 5.49
N LEU A 159 -16.59 -10.59 5.59
CA LEU A 159 -16.72 -9.48 4.64
C LEU A 159 -15.51 -8.53 4.70
N ARG A 160 -14.91 -8.34 5.88
CA ARG A 160 -13.67 -7.55 6.06
C ARG A 160 -12.53 -8.23 5.32
N ALA A 161 -12.40 -9.54 5.47
CA ALA A 161 -11.40 -10.33 4.77
C ALA A 161 -11.60 -10.30 3.25
N LEU A 162 -12.84 -10.39 2.77
CA LEU A 162 -13.15 -10.24 1.34
C LEU A 162 -12.79 -8.86 0.81
N SER A 163 -13.05 -7.81 1.56
CA SER A 163 -12.73 -6.43 1.17
C SER A 163 -11.23 -6.24 0.89
N TYR A 164 -10.35 -6.92 1.64
CA TYR A 164 -8.93 -6.96 1.31
C TYR A 164 -8.61 -7.92 0.17
N TYR A 165 -9.26 -9.08 0.13
CA TYR A 165 -9.03 -10.11 -0.87
C TYR A 165 -9.32 -9.63 -2.30
N GLU A 166 -10.39 -8.86 -2.49
CA GLU A 166 -10.75 -8.29 -3.80
C GLU A 166 -9.75 -7.22 -4.30
N GLN A 167 -8.88 -6.72 -3.41
CA GLN A 167 -7.81 -5.78 -3.74
C GLN A 167 -6.47 -6.46 -4.03
N ILE A 168 -6.42 -7.80 -4.06
CA ILE A 168 -5.21 -8.53 -4.41
C ILE A 168 -4.88 -8.29 -5.90
N VAL A 169 -3.67 -7.78 -6.13
CA VAL A 169 -3.10 -7.56 -7.47
C VAL A 169 -2.08 -8.65 -7.81
N ASN A 170 -1.57 -8.63 -9.05
CA ASN A 170 -0.57 -9.59 -9.53
C ASN A 170 0.66 -9.72 -8.62
N VAL A 171 1.21 -10.93 -8.58
CA VAL A 171 2.34 -11.37 -7.74
C VAL A 171 3.61 -10.50 -7.79
N GLU A 172 3.83 -9.80 -8.90
CA GLU A 172 4.98 -8.92 -9.11
C GLU A 172 4.84 -7.55 -8.44
N ARG A 173 3.62 -7.18 -8.03
CA ARG A 173 3.31 -5.88 -7.42
C ARG A 173 3.42 -5.95 -5.90
N ASP A 174 3.08 -4.84 -5.24
CA ASP A 174 3.04 -4.82 -3.79
C ASP A 174 2.01 -5.83 -3.23
N ALA A 175 2.35 -6.45 -2.10
CA ALA A 175 1.59 -7.56 -1.53
C ALA A 175 0.93 -7.22 -0.19
N GLU A 176 0.86 -5.94 0.18
CA GLU A 176 0.23 -5.49 1.41
C GLU A 176 -1.22 -5.98 1.51
N MET A 177 -2.02 -5.81 0.44
CA MET A 177 -3.41 -6.28 0.43
C MET A 177 -3.52 -7.81 0.55
N THR A 178 -2.59 -8.57 -0.03
CA THR A 178 -2.56 -10.04 0.14
C THR A 178 -2.26 -10.42 1.59
N LEU A 179 -1.34 -9.71 2.25
CA LEU A 179 -1.01 -9.96 3.66
C LEU A 179 -2.18 -9.59 4.58
N LEU A 180 -2.82 -8.44 4.35
CA LEU A 180 -4.00 -8.02 5.10
C LEU A 180 -5.16 -9.00 4.92
N ALA A 181 -5.41 -9.45 3.70
CA ALA A 181 -6.42 -10.47 3.41
C ALA A 181 -6.12 -11.78 4.15
N LEU A 182 -4.88 -12.29 4.07
CA LEU A 182 -4.49 -13.52 4.77
C LEU A 182 -4.69 -13.41 6.28
N ASN A 183 -4.23 -12.31 6.89
CA ASN A 183 -4.38 -12.08 8.33
C ASN A 183 -5.86 -12.01 8.74
N ALA A 184 -6.70 -11.34 7.94
CA ALA A 184 -8.13 -11.24 8.21
C ALA A 184 -8.86 -12.59 8.05
N LEU A 185 -8.48 -13.41 7.06
CA LEU A 185 -9.02 -14.76 6.88
C LEU A 185 -8.59 -15.69 8.02
N GLU A 186 -7.33 -15.62 8.45
CA GLU A 186 -6.83 -16.38 9.59
C GLU A 186 -7.52 -15.96 10.90
N ASP A 187 -7.85 -14.67 11.04
CA ASP A 187 -8.64 -14.19 12.18
C ASP A 187 -10.03 -14.81 12.24
N LEU A 188 -10.73 -14.86 11.11
CA LEU A 188 -12.00 -15.57 10.99
C LEU A 188 -11.86 -17.06 11.33
N LEU A 189 -10.91 -17.76 10.71
CA LEU A 189 -10.72 -19.20 10.90
C LEU A 189 -10.34 -19.56 12.34
N ARG A 190 -9.59 -18.71 13.03
CA ARG A 190 -9.22 -18.90 14.43
C ARG A 190 -10.41 -18.75 15.37
N ARG A 191 -11.29 -17.78 15.09
CA ARG A 191 -12.46 -17.47 15.92
C ARG A 191 -13.65 -18.40 15.62
N PHE A 192 -13.84 -18.76 14.36
CA PHE A 192 -14.98 -19.54 13.85
C PHE A 192 -14.52 -20.69 12.94
N PRO A 193 -13.78 -21.69 13.46
CA PRO A 193 -13.18 -22.76 12.65
C PRO A 193 -14.20 -23.63 11.93
N ASN A 194 -15.40 -23.79 12.51
CA ASN A 194 -16.51 -24.57 11.94
C ASN A 194 -17.68 -23.67 11.53
N GLY A 195 -17.42 -22.38 11.32
CA GLY A 195 -18.43 -21.40 10.92
C GLY A 195 -18.95 -21.63 9.50
N GLU A 196 -20.05 -20.94 9.15
CA GLU A 196 -20.66 -20.97 7.83
C GLU A 196 -19.65 -20.59 6.73
N TYR A 197 -18.80 -19.60 7.01
CA TYR A 197 -17.81 -19.09 6.04
C TYR A 197 -16.44 -19.76 6.13
N GLY A 198 -16.25 -20.71 7.05
CA GLY A 198 -14.93 -21.30 7.34
C GLY A 198 -14.30 -22.02 6.14
N ARG A 199 -15.09 -22.78 5.37
CA ARG A 199 -14.56 -23.51 4.20
C ARG A 199 -14.08 -22.56 3.10
N ASP A 200 -14.86 -21.53 2.77
CA ASP A 200 -14.47 -20.56 1.74
C ASP A 200 -13.27 -19.72 2.20
N ALA A 201 -13.28 -19.28 3.46
CA ALA A 201 -12.18 -18.55 4.05
C ALA A 201 -10.86 -19.34 4.03
N GLN A 202 -10.91 -20.65 4.31
CA GLN A 202 -9.74 -21.52 4.22
C GLN A 202 -9.19 -21.58 2.79
N LEU A 203 -10.06 -21.77 1.79
CA LEU A 203 -9.64 -21.81 0.39
C LEU A 203 -8.97 -20.48 -0.03
N LYS A 204 -9.59 -19.34 0.33
CA LYS A 204 -9.03 -18.02 0.05
C LYS A 204 -7.72 -17.77 0.79
N ALA A 205 -7.58 -18.27 2.02
CA ALA A 205 -6.33 -18.15 2.78
C ALA A 205 -5.21 -18.95 2.12
N ASP A 206 -5.50 -20.15 1.63
CA ASP A 206 -4.52 -20.97 0.92
C ASP A 206 -4.11 -20.35 -0.42
N LEU A 207 -5.05 -19.73 -1.14
CA LEU A 207 -4.76 -18.95 -2.34
C LEU A 207 -3.89 -17.73 -2.03
N ALA A 208 -4.19 -16.99 -0.95
CA ALA A 208 -3.39 -15.84 -0.52
C ALA A 208 -1.97 -16.26 -0.11
N ARG A 209 -1.81 -17.38 0.62
CA ARG A 209 -0.49 -17.97 0.94
C ARG A 209 0.28 -18.37 -0.32
N SER A 210 -0.38 -19.03 -1.27
CA SER A 210 0.24 -19.38 -2.56
C SER A 210 0.67 -18.13 -3.34
N HIS A 211 -0.12 -17.05 -3.28
CA HIS A 211 0.23 -15.78 -3.91
C HIS A 211 1.49 -15.15 -3.29
N LEU A 212 1.57 -15.11 -1.95
CA LEU A 212 2.77 -14.62 -1.25
C LEU A 212 4.01 -15.49 -1.54
N ALA A 213 3.86 -16.81 -1.54
CA ALA A 213 4.92 -17.73 -1.93
C ALA A 213 5.38 -17.50 -3.37
N GLY A 214 4.43 -17.26 -4.29
CA GLY A 214 4.71 -16.90 -5.68
C GLY A 214 5.57 -15.64 -5.80
N LYS A 215 5.39 -14.66 -4.91
CA LYS A 215 6.19 -13.42 -4.88
C LYS A 215 7.62 -13.69 -4.47
N GLU A 216 7.84 -14.47 -3.42
CA GLU A 216 9.19 -14.89 -3.03
C GLU A 216 9.87 -15.67 -4.16
N MET A 217 9.14 -16.57 -4.85
CA MET A 217 9.66 -17.29 -6.02
C MET A 217 10.03 -16.35 -7.17
N ALA A 218 9.19 -15.36 -7.48
CA ALA A 218 9.47 -14.39 -8.54
C ALA A 218 10.74 -13.58 -8.26
N VAL A 219 10.90 -13.10 -7.03
CA VAL A 219 12.09 -12.36 -6.60
C VAL A 219 13.32 -13.27 -6.55
N GLY A 220 13.16 -14.52 -6.09
CA GLY A 220 14.23 -15.52 -6.09
C GLY A 220 14.76 -15.80 -7.49
N ARG A 221 13.87 -16.06 -8.46
CA ARG A 221 14.26 -16.24 -9.87
C ARG A 221 14.97 -15.02 -10.45
N PHE A 222 14.46 -13.82 -10.18
CA PHE A 222 15.09 -12.57 -10.61
C PHE A 222 16.54 -12.42 -10.10
N TYR A 223 16.81 -12.85 -8.86
CA TYR A 223 18.16 -12.83 -8.30
C TYR A 223 19.06 -13.93 -8.87
N THR A 224 18.53 -15.14 -9.07
CA THR A 224 19.28 -16.24 -9.72
C THR A 224 19.71 -15.85 -11.13
N GLU A 225 18.83 -15.26 -11.93
CA GLU A 225 19.12 -14.79 -13.30
C GLU A 225 20.23 -13.73 -13.36
N ARG A 226 20.45 -13.00 -12.26
CA ARG A 226 21.50 -11.97 -12.13
C ARG A 226 22.77 -12.46 -11.43
N GLY A 227 22.83 -13.73 -11.05
CA GLY A 227 23.96 -14.30 -10.30
C GLY A 227 24.02 -13.90 -8.82
N TYR A 228 22.96 -13.30 -8.27
CA TYR A 228 22.88 -12.96 -6.84
C TYR A 228 22.43 -14.16 -6.00
N HIS A 229 23.21 -15.24 -6.03
CA HIS A 229 22.90 -16.54 -5.44
C HIS A 229 22.52 -16.49 -3.96
N ALA A 230 23.27 -15.76 -3.12
CA ALA A 230 22.96 -15.64 -1.69
C ALA A 230 21.62 -14.93 -1.42
N ALA A 231 21.22 -13.98 -2.26
CA ALA A 231 19.94 -13.30 -2.14
C ALA A 231 18.78 -14.18 -2.63
N ALA A 232 19.00 -14.91 -3.73
CA ALA A 232 18.05 -15.88 -4.25
C ALA A 232 17.77 -17.00 -3.23
N LEU A 233 18.82 -17.56 -2.62
CA LEU A 233 18.72 -18.62 -1.62
C LEU A 233 17.79 -18.21 -0.46
N ARG A 234 17.99 -17.01 0.11
CA ARG A 234 17.12 -16.48 1.18
C ARG A 234 15.66 -16.39 0.77
N ARG A 235 15.37 -16.06 -0.49
CA ARG A 235 13.99 -16.00 -1.00
C ARG A 235 13.36 -17.38 -1.07
N PHE A 236 14.08 -18.37 -1.55
CA PHE A 236 13.57 -19.75 -1.58
C PHE A 236 13.45 -20.35 -0.17
N GLU A 237 14.37 -20.03 0.74
CA GLU A 237 14.27 -20.41 2.15
C GLU A 237 13.02 -19.82 2.82
N ASN A 238 12.65 -18.57 2.52
CA ASN A 238 11.40 -17.97 3.01
C ASN A 238 10.18 -18.79 2.56
N VAL A 239 10.18 -19.33 1.34
CA VAL A 239 9.09 -20.22 0.86
C VAL A 239 9.00 -21.48 1.71
N LEU A 240 10.13 -22.11 2.01
CA LEU A 240 10.15 -23.30 2.86
C LEU A 240 9.83 -23.02 4.32
N ARG A 241 10.15 -21.82 4.82
CA ARG A 241 9.89 -21.46 6.22
C ARG A 241 8.42 -21.10 6.41
N ASP A 242 7.90 -20.20 5.59
CA ASP A 242 6.63 -19.51 5.83
C ASP A 242 5.46 -20.08 5.00
N TYR A 243 5.74 -20.80 3.91
CA TYR A 243 4.73 -21.24 2.93
C TYR A 243 4.82 -22.74 2.61
N GLN A 244 5.01 -23.59 3.63
CA GLN A 244 5.26 -25.04 3.51
C GLN A 244 4.16 -25.85 2.79
N ASN A 245 2.92 -25.36 2.78
CA ASN A 245 1.77 -26.07 2.22
C ASN A 245 1.41 -25.58 0.80
N THR A 246 2.26 -24.79 0.16
CA THR A 246 1.96 -24.23 -1.16
C THR A 246 2.60 -25.04 -2.29
N ASN A 247 2.04 -24.89 -3.49
CA ASN A 247 2.55 -25.54 -4.71
C ASN A 247 3.92 -25.00 -5.17
N GLN A 248 4.43 -23.93 -4.56
CA GLN A 248 5.75 -23.37 -4.87
C GLN A 248 6.90 -24.12 -4.18
N VAL A 249 6.62 -24.90 -3.12
CA VAL A 249 7.66 -25.57 -2.33
C VAL A 249 8.57 -26.48 -3.17
N PRO A 250 8.05 -27.34 -4.08
CA PRO A 250 8.92 -28.18 -4.90
C PRO A 250 9.83 -27.38 -5.85
N GLU A 251 9.32 -26.26 -6.39
CA GLU A 251 10.16 -25.37 -7.22
C GLU A 251 11.24 -24.72 -6.35
N ALA A 252 10.89 -24.24 -5.15
CA ALA A 252 11.84 -23.62 -4.24
C ALA A 252 12.98 -24.59 -3.89
N LEU A 253 12.68 -25.84 -3.55
CA LEU A 253 13.69 -26.88 -3.28
C LEU A 253 14.60 -27.11 -4.48
N TYR A 254 14.04 -27.27 -5.67
CA TYR A 254 14.80 -27.43 -6.91
C TYR A 254 15.74 -26.24 -7.16
N ARG A 255 15.23 -25.00 -7.04
CA ARG A 255 16.04 -23.78 -7.23
C ARG A 255 17.10 -23.61 -6.14
N MET A 256 16.84 -24.04 -4.92
CA MET A 256 17.85 -24.05 -3.86
C MET A 256 19.00 -24.98 -4.20
N VAL A 257 18.73 -26.17 -4.75
CA VAL A 257 19.78 -27.07 -5.22
C VAL A 257 20.61 -26.42 -6.33
N GLU A 258 19.98 -25.82 -7.34
CA GLU A 258 20.70 -25.09 -8.39
C GLU A 258 21.62 -24.00 -7.80
N VAL A 259 21.12 -23.24 -6.82
CA VAL A 259 21.86 -22.15 -6.18
C VAL A 259 23.00 -22.68 -5.31
N TYR A 260 22.81 -23.76 -4.55
CA TYR A 260 23.88 -24.39 -3.77
C TYR A 260 24.99 -24.95 -4.65
N LEU A 261 24.63 -25.61 -5.75
CA LEU A 261 25.60 -26.11 -6.73
C LEU A 261 26.39 -24.96 -7.38
N ALA A 262 25.72 -23.86 -7.75
CA ALA A 262 26.38 -22.66 -8.28
C ALA A 262 27.37 -22.04 -7.27
N LEU A 263 27.14 -22.21 -5.97
CA LEU A 263 28.03 -21.77 -4.89
C LEU A 263 29.12 -22.81 -4.55
N GLY A 264 29.09 -24.01 -5.13
CA GLY A 264 30.01 -25.11 -4.80
C GLY A 264 29.68 -25.83 -3.49
N LEU A 265 28.48 -25.63 -2.94
CA LEU A 265 27.99 -26.19 -1.69
C LEU A 265 27.25 -27.51 -1.93
N VAL A 266 27.99 -28.56 -2.28
CA VAL A 266 27.43 -29.84 -2.72
C VAL A 266 26.70 -30.57 -1.59
N ASP A 267 27.25 -30.57 -0.37
CA ASP A 267 26.62 -31.25 0.76
C ASP A 267 25.25 -30.63 1.11
N GLU A 268 25.12 -29.30 1.00
CA GLU A 268 23.85 -28.59 1.16
C GLU A 268 22.87 -28.94 0.03
N ALA A 269 23.34 -28.96 -1.21
CA ALA A 269 22.55 -29.34 -2.37
C ALA A 269 21.97 -30.75 -2.21
N ASP A 270 22.78 -31.72 -1.81
CA ASP A 270 22.35 -33.10 -1.60
C ASP A 270 21.31 -33.22 -0.49
N ARG A 271 21.48 -32.49 0.62
CA ARG A 271 20.50 -32.47 1.72
C ARG A 271 19.15 -31.93 1.26
N VAL A 272 19.14 -30.81 0.54
CA VAL A 272 17.89 -30.21 0.04
C VAL A 272 17.26 -31.08 -1.05
N GLY A 273 18.07 -31.67 -1.93
CA GLY A 273 17.60 -32.60 -2.95
C GLY A 273 16.95 -33.84 -2.35
N ALA A 274 17.53 -34.40 -1.28
CA ALA A 274 16.94 -35.53 -0.56
C ALA A 274 15.55 -35.18 0.02
N VAL A 275 15.37 -33.96 0.55
CA VAL A 275 14.07 -33.48 1.03
C VAL A 275 13.05 -33.38 -0.11
N ALA A 276 13.46 -32.91 -1.29
CA ALA A 276 12.60 -32.84 -2.47
C ALA A 276 12.16 -34.23 -2.95
N VAL A 277 13.11 -35.17 -3.04
CA VAL A 277 12.84 -36.56 -3.46
C VAL A 277 11.93 -37.26 -2.47
N TYR A 278 12.16 -37.08 -1.17
CA TYR A 278 11.38 -37.75 -0.13
C TYR A 278 9.93 -37.24 -0.04
N ASN A 279 9.72 -35.90 -0.05
CA ASN A 279 8.39 -35.32 0.17
C ASN A 279 7.60 -35.06 -1.12
N TYR A 280 8.29 -34.91 -2.26
CA TYR A 280 7.70 -34.44 -3.52
C TYR A 280 8.15 -35.27 -4.72
N SER A 281 8.27 -36.60 -4.59
CA SER A 281 8.75 -37.51 -5.63
C SER A 281 8.04 -37.35 -6.99
N ASP A 282 6.73 -37.10 -6.98
CA ASP A 282 5.91 -37.02 -8.19
C ASP A 282 5.93 -35.63 -8.85
N SER A 283 6.48 -34.62 -8.17
CA SER A 283 6.53 -33.24 -8.65
C SER A 283 7.37 -33.12 -9.91
N PHE A 284 6.92 -32.26 -10.83
CA PHE A 284 7.68 -31.89 -12.03
C PHE A 284 9.11 -31.43 -11.67
N TRP A 285 9.24 -30.60 -10.64
CA TRP A 285 10.54 -30.04 -10.23
C TRP A 285 11.50 -31.09 -9.67
N THR A 286 10.98 -32.09 -8.96
CA THR A 286 11.79 -33.21 -8.46
C THR A 286 12.26 -34.11 -9.61
N LYS A 287 11.45 -34.30 -10.65
CA LYS A 287 11.86 -35.02 -11.85
C LYS A 287 12.96 -34.28 -12.61
N GLU A 288 12.84 -32.96 -12.75
CA GLU A 288 13.90 -32.13 -13.34
C GLU A 288 15.18 -32.17 -12.49
N LEU A 289 15.06 -32.19 -11.15
CA LEU A 289 16.20 -32.34 -10.25
C LEU A 289 16.97 -33.63 -10.52
N LEU A 290 16.26 -34.77 -10.61
CA LEU A 290 16.87 -36.07 -10.86
C LEU A 290 17.51 -36.14 -12.25
N ALA A 291 16.85 -35.57 -13.26
CA ALA A 291 17.42 -35.48 -14.60
C ALA A 291 18.72 -34.66 -14.64
N LEU A 292 18.81 -33.57 -13.86
CA LEU A 292 20.02 -32.77 -13.72
C LEU A 292 21.16 -33.55 -13.03
N ALA A 293 20.83 -34.39 -12.06
CA ALA A 293 21.82 -35.23 -11.39
C ALA A 293 22.38 -36.33 -12.30
N GLU A 294 21.56 -36.86 -13.22
CA GLU A 294 21.98 -37.87 -14.21
C GLU A 294 22.84 -37.28 -15.34
N ASP A 295 22.48 -36.09 -15.83
CA ASP A 295 23.25 -35.36 -16.86
C ASP A 295 23.49 -33.90 -16.44
N PRO A 296 24.61 -33.62 -15.76
CA PRO A 296 24.95 -32.27 -15.31
C PRO A 296 25.24 -31.28 -16.45
N SER A 297 25.45 -31.76 -17.69
CA SER A 297 25.77 -30.93 -18.85
C SER A 297 24.54 -30.47 -19.63
N ARG A 298 23.36 -30.97 -19.27
CA ARG A 298 22.07 -30.63 -19.85
C ARG A 298 21.74 -29.15 -19.63
N GLU A 299 21.22 -28.48 -20.66
CA GLU A 299 20.66 -27.14 -20.51
C GLU A 299 19.40 -27.16 -19.65
N LEU A 300 19.38 -26.34 -18.60
CA LEU A 300 18.25 -26.24 -17.69
C LEU A 300 17.01 -25.72 -18.43
N PRO A 301 15.82 -26.31 -18.21
CA PRO A 301 14.61 -25.84 -18.86
C PRO A 301 14.33 -24.40 -18.44
N LYS A 302 14.18 -23.52 -19.44
CA LYS A 302 13.67 -22.17 -19.24
C LYS A 302 12.28 -22.24 -18.59
N GLY A 303 11.92 -21.25 -17.77
CA GLY A 303 10.69 -21.26 -16.97
C GLY A 303 9.43 -21.62 -17.78
N MET A 304 8.40 -22.19 -17.12
CA MET A 304 7.19 -22.73 -17.76
C MET A 304 6.55 -21.75 -18.76
N PHE A 305 6.53 -20.45 -18.43
CA PHE A 305 6.00 -19.40 -19.30
C PHE A 305 6.83 -19.18 -20.57
N ARG A 306 8.16 -19.26 -20.46
CA ARG A 306 9.06 -19.15 -21.61
C ARG A 306 8.96 -20.36 -22.52
N ARG A 307 8.80 -21.57 -21.97
CA ARG A 307 8.46 -22.76 -22.77
C ARG A 307 7.10 -22.66 -23.44
N ALA A 308 6.07 -22.14 -22.75
CA ALA A 308 4.76 -21.93 -23.33
C ALA A 308 4.85 -20.94 -24.52
N ILE A 309 5.51 -19.80 -24.33
CA ILE A 309 5.74 -18.82 -25.40
C ILE A 309 6.58 -19.42 -26.54
N GLU A 310 7.68 -20.11 -26.25
CA GLU A 310 8.55 -20.73 -27.27
C GLU A 310 7.83 -21.88 -28.02
N SER A 311 6.94 -22.62 -27.35
CA SER A 311 6.12 -23.65 -27.99
C SER A 311 5.05 -23.07 -28.92
N VAL A 312 4.45 -21.95 -28.52
CA VAL A 312 3.47 -21.21 -29.35
C VAL A 312 4.20 -20.53 -30.51
N ALA A 313 5.31 -19.84 -30.27
CA ALA A 313 6.12 -19.22 -31.31
C ALA A 313 6.65 -20.27 -32.31
N GLY A 314 7.15 -21.41 -31.82
CA GLY A 314 7.62 -22.51 -32.65
C GLY A 314 6.52 -23.29 -33.39
N LEU A 315 5.23 -23.04 -33.11
CA LEU A 315 4.11 -23.50 -33.93
C LEU A 315 3.87 -22.57 -35.13
N PHE A 316 4.20 -21.28 -35.02
CA PHE A 316 4.05 -20.29 -36.09
C PHE A 316 5.29 -20.18 -36.99
N ASP A 317 6.47 -20.61 -36.53
CA ASP A 317 7.70 -20.66 -37.34
C ASP A 317 7.81 -21.93 -38.21
N ARG A 318 6.78 -22.79 -38.25
CA ARG A 318 6.70 -23.96 -39.15
C ARG A 318 5.75 -23.70 -40.32
N GLU A 319 6.02 -22.66 -41.11
CA GLU A 319 5.52 -22.46 -42.47
C GLU A 319 6.68 -22.01 -43.37
#